data_AF-A0A356WXD4-F1
#
_entry.id   AF-A0A356WXD4-F1
#
_cell.length_a   1.000
_cell.length_b   1.000
_cell.length_c   1.000
_cell.angle_alpha   90.00
_cell.angle_beta   90.00
_cell.angle_gamma   90.00
#
_symmetry.space_group_name_H-M   'P 1'
#
loop_
_entity.id
_entity.type
_entity.pdbx_description
1 polymer ?
#
loop_
_entity_poly.entity_id
_entity_poly.type
_entity_poly.pdbx_seq_one_letter_code
_entity_poly.pdbx_strand_id
1 'polypeptide(L)'
;MNRENSTYTIIYASVMVIIVAIGLAFTHQVLSDRQTANVNIDKMQQILRSLRVDASPAEADSIYRTLVKSAYLITPEGVKIDGTEGIEPTDPAFSGEGEGLAVYEAEVEGSKKYIIPMNGTGLWGPIWGYLSV
;
A
#
# COMPACT_ATOMS: atom_id res chain seq x y z
N MET A 1 -26.95 25.97 -45.49
CA MET A 1 -26.89 26.90 -44.34
C MET A 1 -26.35 26.12 -43.15
N ASN A 2 -25.03 26.12 -42.95
CA ASN A 2 -24.39 25.39 -41.85
C ASN A 2 -24.63 26.12 -40.54
N ARG A 3 -25.34 25.46 -39.60
CA ARG A 3 -25.47 25.89 -38.22
C ARG A 3 -24.21 25.49 -37.48
N GLU A 4 -23.20 26.35 -37.53
CA GLU A 4 -22.06 26.26 -36.63
C GLU A 4 -22.55 26.43 -35.18
N ASN A 5 -22.71 25.31 -34.49
CA ASN A 5 -22.84 25.26 -33.03
C ASN A 5 -22.12 24.01 -32.47
N SER A 6 -21.83 23.01 -33.30
CA SER A 6 -21.07 21.82 -32.89
C SER A 6 -19.56 22.07 -32.79
N THR A 7 -18.97 22.86 -33.70
CA THR A 7 -17.52 23.14 -33.70
C THR A 7 -17.09 23.90 -32.44
N TYR A 8 -17.85 24.90 -32.02
CA TYR A 8 -17.59 25.64 -30.78
C TYR A 8 -17.67 24.72 -29.55
N THR A 9 -18.71 23.87 -29.46
CA THR A 9 -18.84 22.89 -28.37
C THR A 9 -17.67 21.91 -28.34
N ILE A 10 -17.22 21.40 -29.50
CA ILE A 10 -16.08 20.48 -29.57
C ILE A 10 -14.79 21.14 -29.09
N ILE A 11 -14.50 22.37 -29.55
CA ILE A 11 -13.30 23.09 -29.14
C ILE A 11 -13.35 23.42 -27.64
N TYR A 12 -14.49 23.94 -27.17
CA TYR A 12 -14.69 24.28 -25.77
C TYR A 12 -14.52 23.06 -24.85
N ALA A 13 -15.17 21.93 -25.18
CA ALA A 13 -15.03 20.69 -24.44
C ALA A 13 -13.58 20.18 -24.46
N SER A 14 -12.91 20.26 -25.60
CA SER A 14 -11.50 19.83 -25.73
C SER A 14 -10.59 20.66 -24.81
N VAL A 15 -10.74 21.98 -24.81
CA VAL A 15 -9.95 22.88 -23.95
C VAL A 15 -10.24 22.60 -22.48
N MET A 16 -11.51 22.41 -22.10
CA MET A 16 -11.88 22.09 -20.72
C MET A 16 -11.24 20.78 -20.24
N VAL A 17 -11.27 19.73 -21.06
CA VAL A 17 -10.65 18.43 -20.75
C VAL A 17 -9.14 18.59 -20.57
N ILE A 18 -8.47 19.35 -21.44
CA ILE A 18 -7.02 19.59 -21.34
C ILE A 18 -6.69 20.30 -20.02
N ILE A 19 -7.45 21.35 -19.66
CA ILE A 19 -7.23 22.10 -18.43
C ILE A 19 -7.40 21.19 -17.20
N VAL A 20 -8.49 20.42 -17.14
CA VAL A 20 -8.76 19.50 -16.03
C VAL A 20 -7.69 18.40 -15.95
N ALA A 21 -7.28 17.82 -17.07
CA ALA A 21 -6.26 16.79 -17.12
C ALA A 21 -4.92 17.30 -16.58
N ILE A 22 -4.49 18.50 -17.00
CA ILE A 22 -3.25 19.12 -16.51
C ILE A 22 -3.35 19.40 -15.00
N GLY A 23 -4.48 19.95 -14.54
CA GLY A 23 -4.72 20.24 -13.13
C GLY A 23 -4.62 18.99 -12.26
N LEU A 24 -5.33 17.92 -12.63
CA LEU A 24 -5.32 16.64 -11.90
C LEU A 24 -3.95 15.97 -11.92
N ALA A 25 -3.28 15.94 -13.07
CA ALA A 25 -1.94 15.36 -13.20
C ALA A 25 -0.92 16.11 -12.32
N PHE A 26 -0.96 17.45 -12.33
CA PHE A 26 -0.10 18.26 -11.49
C PHE A 26 -0.37 18.02 -9.99
N THR A 27 -1.63 18.05 -9.57
CA THR A 27 -1.98 17.79 -8.16
C THR A 27 -1.54 16.40 -7.71
N HIS A 28 -1.75 15.38 -8.55
CA HIS A 28 -1.30 14.02 -8.27
C HIS A 28 0.22 13.95 -8.11
N GLN A 29 0.97 14.53 -9.04
CA GLN A 29 2.44 14.48 -9.01
C GLN A 29 3.02 15.14 -7.75
N VAL A 30 2.45 16.27 -7.31
CA VAL A 30 2.95 17.00 -6.12
C VAL A 30 2.64 16.25 -4.82
N LEU A 31 1.53 15.51 -4.77
CA LEU A 31 1.10 14.82 -3.55
C LEU A 31 1.55 13.36 -3.48
N SER A 32 1.96 12.74 -4.60
CA SER A 32 2.24 11.31 -4.71
C SER A 32 3.21 10.81 -3.63
N ASP A 33 4.32 11.52 -3.40
CA ASP A 33 5.32 11.10 -2.42
C ASP A 33 4.76 11.09 -1.01
N ARG A 34 3.98 12.11 -0.65
CA ARG A 34 3.32 12.22 0.67
C ARG A 34 2.23 11.16 0.83
N GLN A 35 1.48 10.88 -0.22
CA GLN A 35 0.47 9.81 -0.22
C GLN A 35 1.12 8.45 -0.02
N THR A 36 2.19 8.16 -0.74
CA THR A 36 2.94 6.90 -0.64
C THR A 36 3.51 6.71 0.77
N ALA A 37 4.14 7.75 1.34
CA ALA A 37 4.64 7.70 2.71
C ALA A 37 3.52 7.42 3.73
N ASN A 38 2.36 8.07 3.59
CA ASN A 38 1.23 7.86 4.49
C ASN A 38 0.62 6.46 4.35
N VAL A 39 0.54 5.91 3.13
CA VAL A 39 0.07 4.54 2.88
C VAL A 39 1.01 3.52 3.54
N ASN A 40 2.32 3.73 3.44
CA ASN A 40 3.31 2.87 4.09
C ASN A 40 3.20 2.91 5.62
N ILE A 41 3.03 4.11 6.20
CA ILE A 41 2.81 4.29 7.64
C ILE A 41 1.53 3.59 8.08
N ASP A 42 0.42 3.77 7.37
CA ASP A 42 -0.85 3.11 7.71
C ASP A 42 -0.72 1.58 7.63
N LYS A 43 -0.01 1.05 6.63
CA LYS A 43 0.31 -0.39 6.55
C LYS A 43 1.10 -0.87 7.77
N MET A 44 2.12 -0.14 8.20
CA MET A 44 2.86 -0.45 9.43
C MET A 44 1.94 -0.43 10.66
N GLN A 45 1.06 0.57 10.77
CA GLN A 45 0.07 0.62 11.86
C GLN A 45 -0.89 -0.57 11.83
N GLN A 46 -1.36 -1.01 10.67
CA GLN A 46 -2.23 -2.18 10.55
C GLN A 46 -1.51 -3.47 10.96
N ILE A 47 -0.24 -3.63 10.59
CA ILE A 47 0.58 -4.76 11.04
C ILE A 47 0.73 -4.74 12.56
N LEU A 48 1.05 -3.59 13.15
CA LEU A 48 1.17 -3.42 14.61
C LEU A 48 -0.15 -3.69 15.34
N ARG A 49 -1.29 -3.25 14.79
CA ARG A 49 -2.62 -3.55 15.34
C ARG A 49 -2.91 -5.04 15.37
N SER A 50 -2.43 -5.81 14.38
CA SER A 50 -2.57 -7.28 14.40
C SER A 50 -1.82 -7.92 15.58
N LEU A 51 -0.78 -7.27 16.08
CA LEU A 51 -0.02 -7.66 17.28
C LEU A 51 -0.61 -7.06 18.57
N ARG A 52 -1.77 -6.40 18.51
CA ARG A 52 -2.39 -5.63 19.60
C ARG A 52 -1.53 -4.46 20.10
N VAL A 53 -0.72 -3.88 19.21
CA VAL A 53 0.06 -2.67 19.49
C VAL A 53 -0.55 -1.50 18.73
N ASP A 54 -1.14 -0.56 19.45
CA ASP A 54 -1.67 0.68 18.87
C ASP A 54 -0.58 1.75 18.83
N ALA A 55 -0.11 2.07 17.63
CA ALA A 55 0.88 3.12 17.39
C ALA A 55 0.24 4.32 16.68
N SER A 56 0.68 5.53 17.02
CA SER A 56 0.34 6.74 16.25
C SER A 56 1.10 6.78 14.92
N PRO A 57 0.64 7.55 13.91
CA PRO A 57 1.36 7.66 12.64
C PRO A 57 2.80 8.15 12.77
N ALA A 58 3.10 8.93 13.81
CA ALA A 58 4.45 9.45 14.07
C ALA A 58 5.40 8.40 14.66
N GLU A 59 4.87 7.38 15.33
CA GLU A 59 5.63 6.35 16.04
C GLU A 59 5.61 4.99 15.33
N ALA A 60 4.71 4.81 14.36
CA ALA A 60 4.49 3.54 13.69
C ALA A 60 5.77 2.97 13.06
N ASP A 61 6.55 3.80 12.36
CA ASP A 61 7.79 3.36 11.71
C ASP A 61 8.83 2.86 12.74
N SER A 62 9.04 3.58 13.84
CA SER A 62 10.03 3.21 14.85
C SER A 62 9.64 1.95 15.62
N ILE A 63 8.36 1.82 15.99
CA ILE A 63 7.83 0.64 16.68
C ILE A 63 7.85 -0.58 15.75
N TYR A 64 7.44 -0.40 14.49
CA TYR A 64 7.46 -1.45 13.48
C TYR A 64 8.87 -2.02 13.28
N ARG A 65 9.87 -1.17 13.07
CA ARG A 65 11.28 -1.58 12.94
C ARG A 65 11.84 -2.26 14.18
N THR A 66 11.28 -1.95 15.35
CA THR A 66 11.70 -2.56 16.62
C THR A 66 11.12 -3.95 16.77
N LEU A 67 9.84 -4.14 16.47
CA LEU A 67 9.11 -5.39 16.70
C LEU A 67 9.23 -6.38 15.54
N VAL A 68 9.14 -5.91 14.30
CA VAL A 68 9.22 -6.74 13.10
C VAL A 68 10.68 -6.96 12.74
N LYS A 69 11.16 -8.20 12.88
CA LYS A 69 12.56 -8.58 12.70
C LYS A 69 12.88 -9.02 11.28
N SER A 70 11.89 -9.58 10.60
CA SER A 70 12.06 -10.10 9.24
C SER A 70 10.74 -10.03 8.51
N ALA A 71 10.79 -9.86 7.20
CA ALA A 71 9.69 -10.16 6.31
C ALA A 71 10.25 -10.75 5.02
N TYR A 72 9.50 -11.67 4.41
CA TYR A 72 9.92 -12.41 3.23
C TYR A 72 8.71 -12.97 2.49
N LEU A 73 8.89 -13.33 1.22
CA LEU A 73 7.87 -14.04 0.45
C LEU A 73 8.02 -15.56 0.62
N ILE A 74 6.89 -16.25 0.63
CA ILE A 74 6.81 -17.72 0.59
C ILE A 74 6.06 -18.20 -0.66
N THR A 75 6.43 -19.37 -1.15
CA THR A 75 5.67 -20.07 -2.19
C THR A 75 4.38 -20.70 -1.61
N PRO A 76 3.44 -21.15 -2.46
CA PRO A 76 2.25 -21.90 -2.01
C PRO A 76 2.59 -23.16 -1.20
N GLU A 77 3.77 -23.72 -1.38
CA GLU A 77 4.29 -24.89 -0.65
C GLU A 77 4.91 -24.51 0.71
N GLY A 78 4.95 -23.21 1.05
CA GLY A 78 5.51 -22.70 2.30
C GLY A 78 7.03 -22.57 2.29
N VAL A 79 7.67 -22.61 1.12
CA VAL A 79 9.13 -22.44 0.99
C VAL A 79 9.45 -20.96 0.89
N LYS A 80 10.44 -20.49 1.65
CA LYS A 80 10.92 -19.12 1.59
C LYS A 80 11.59 -18.84 0.24
N ILE A 81 11.28 -17.68 -0.35
CA ILE A 81 11.89 -17.20 -1.59
C ILE A 81 13.08 -16.32 -1.22
N ASP A 82 14.29 -16.81 -1.46
CA ASP A 82 15.52 -16.08 -1.18
C ASP A 82 15.63 -14.80 -2.03
N GLY A 83 16.14 -13.71 -1.44
CA GLY A 83 16.29 -12.40 -2.09
C GLY A 83 15.05 -11.51 -2.00
N THR A 84 14.00 -11.96 -1.31
CA THR A 84 12.78 -11.18 -1.05
C THR A 84 12.74 -10.61 0.36
N GLU A 85 13.80 -10.83 1.14
CA GLU A 85 13.85 -10.41 2.54
C GLU A 85 13.96 -8.90 2.69
N GLY A 86 13.14 -8.37 3.59
CA GLY A 86 13.30 -7.01 4.05
C GLY A 86 12.01 -6.41 4.57
N ILE A 87 12.16 -5.42 5.44
CA ILE A 87 11.05 -4.77 6.16
C ILE A 87 10.83 -3.32 5.68
N GLU A 88 11.66 -2.83 4.76
CA GLU A 88 11.55 -1.50 4.19
C GLU A 88 10.40 -1.42 3.18
N PRO A 89 9.83 -0.22 2.96
CA PRO A 89 8.79 -0.05 1.95
C PRO A 89 9.17 -0.44 0.51
N THR A 90 10.47 -0.47 0.21
CA THR A 90 11.01 -0.87 -1.09
C THR A 90 11.17 -2.38 -1.25
N ASP A 91 11.06 -3.15 -0.16
CA ASP A 91 11.33 -4.57 -0.18
C ASP A 91 10.12 -5.35 -0.71
N PRO A 92 10.32 -6.42 -1.51
CA PRO A 92 9.24 -7.20 -2.13
C PRO A 92 8.14 -7.64 -1.16
N ALA A 93 8.54 -8.12 0.02
CA ALA A 93 7.60 -8.57 1.05
C ALA A 93 6.75 -7.42 1.63
N PHE A 94 7.24 -6.19 1.63
CA PHE A 94 6.47 -5.03 2.08
C PHE A 94 5.70 -4.37 0.93
N SER A 95 6.30 -4.16 -0.24
CA SER A 95 5.60 -3.54 -1.38
C SER A 95 4.47 -4.43 -1.91
N GLY A 96 4.55 -5.75 -1.67
CA GLY A 96 3.63 -6.73 -2.25
C GLY A 96 3.95 -7.02 -3.71
N GLU A 97 5.17 -6.68 -4.14
CA GLU A 97 5.68 -7.01 -5.47
C GLU A 97 6.41 -8.36 -5.42
N GLY A 98 6.03 -9.30 -6.30
CA GLY A 98 6.69 -10.60 -6.42
C GLY A 98 5.73 -11.78 -6.49
N GLU A 99 6.23 -12.92 -6.96
CA GLU A 99 5.48 -14.18 -7.04
C GLU A 99 5.57 -14.92 -5.69
N GLY A 100 4.83 -14.46 -4.68
CA GLY A 100 4.76 -15.12 -3.38
C GLY A 100 3.83 -14.45 -2.38
N LEU A 101 3.59 -15.12 -1.25
CA LEU A 101 2.81 -14.58 -0.14
C LEU A 101 3.76 -13.98 0.90
N ALA A 102 3.55 -12.73 1.28
CA ALA A 102 4.38 -12.10 2.30
C ALA A 102 4.09 -12.68 3.70
N VAL A 103 5.14 -12.89 4.49
CA VAL A 103 5.07 -13.25 5.90
C VAL A 103 5.97 -12.31 6.66
N TYR A 104 5.47 -11.74 7.75
CA TYR A 104 6.25 -10.90 8.66
C TYR A 104 6.50 -11.65 9.96
N GLU A 105 7.72 -11.63 10.45
CA GLU A 105 8.10 -12.18 11.74
C GLU A 105 8.29 -11.04 12.73
N ALA A 106 7.53 -11.06 13.82
CA ALA A 106 7.66 -10.11 14.91
C ALA A 106 8.03 -10.81 16.21
N GLU A 107 8.69 -10.08 17.10
CA GLU A 107 8.97 -10.52 18.46
C GLU A 107 8.23 -9.61 19.44
N VAL A 108 7.29 -10.21 20.19
CA VAL A 108 6.46 -9.50 21.17
C VAL A 108 6.58 -10.25 22.49
N GLU A 109 7.03 -9.57 23.55
CA GLU A 109 7.20 -10.17 24.89
C GLU A 109 8.06 -11.45 24.90
N GLY A 110 9.08 -11.52 24.05
CA GLY A 110 9.96 -12.69 23.89
C GLY A 110 9.32 -13.88 23.17
N SER A 111 8.10 -13.73 22.66
CA SER A 111 7.43 -14.72 21.82
C SER A 111 7.49 -14.32 20.35
N LYS A 112 7.91 -15.26 19.51
CA LYS A 112 7.89 -15.10 18.05
C LYS A 112 6.44 -15.18 17.54
N LYS A 113 6.04 -14.19 16.76
CA LYS A 113 4.73 -14.07 16.13
C LYS A 113 4.88 -13.99 14.61
N TYR A 114 3.97 -14.62 13.90
CA TYR A 114 3.92 -14.56 12.44
C TYR A 114 2.70 -13.76 12.01
N ILE A 115 2.91 -12.73 11.20
CA ILE A 115 1.84 -11.92 10.63
C ILE A 115 1.66 -12.28 9.16
N ILE A 116 0.42 -12.55 8.79
CA ILE A 116 0.02 -12.94 7.45
C ILE A 116 -0.94 -11.87 6.90
N PRO A 117 -0.63 -11.24 5.76
CA PRO A 117 -1.55 -10.36 5.07
C PRO A 117 -2.67 -11.18 4.44
N MET A 118 -3.89 -10.69 4.60
CA MET A 118 -5.10 -11.28 4.04
C MET A 118 -5.73 -10.27 3.09
N ASN A 119 -6.20 -10.75 1.95
CA ASN A 119 -6.97 -9.95 1.01
C ASN A 119 -8.20 -10.73 0.53
N GLY A 120 -9.19 -10.02 0.02
CA GLY A 120 -10.44 -10.61 -0.48
C GLY A 120 -11.33 -9.58 -1.15
N THR A 121 -12.54 -10.01 -1.51
CA THR A 121 -13.54 -9.15 -2.17
C THR A 121 -14.76 -9.01 -1.26
N GLY A 122 -15.06 -7.77 -0.87
CA GLY A 122 -16.28 -7.42 -0.14
C GLY A 122 -17.42 -6.99 -1.07
N LEU A 123 -18.50 -6.49 -0.48
CA LEU A 123 -19.70 -6.08 -1.22
C LEU A 123 -19.47 -4.89 -2.16
N TRP A 124 -18.61 -3.95 -1.74
CA TRP A 124 -18.40 -2.68 -2.43
C TRP A 124 -16.97 -2.51 -2.98
N GLY A 125 -16.11 -3.51 -2.81
CA GLY A 125 -14.72 -3.43 -3.24
C GLY A 125 -13.80 -4.40 -2.50
N PRO A 126 -12.48 -4.30 -2.74
CA PRO A 126 -11.47 -5.09 -2.07
C PRO A 126 -11.51 -4.88 -0.56
N ILE A 127 -11.24 -5.96 0.18
CA ILE A 127 -10.98 -5.92 1.63
C ILE A 127 -9.62 -6.52 1.90
N TRP A 128 -8.94 -6.02 2.93
CA TRP A 128 -7.65 -6.54 3.36
C TRP A 128 -7.48 -6.40 4.86
N GLY A 129 -6.51 -7.12 5.41
CA GLY A 129 -6.16 -7.06 6.81
C GLY A 129 -4.92 -7.89 7.13
N TYR A 130 -4.55 -7.91 8.40
CA TYR A 130 -3.39 -8.64 8.90
C TYR A 130 -3.80 -9.51 10.07
N LEU A 131 -3.37 -10.77 10.05
CA LEU A 131 -3.60 -11.73 11.13
C LEU A 131 -2.28 -12.13 11.73
N SER A 132 -2.17 -12.07 13.06
CA SER A 132 -1.00 -12.59 13.79
C SER A 132 -1.32 -13.92 14.48
N VAL A 133 -0.35 -14.83 14.48
CA VAL A 133 -0.41 -16.15 15.15
C VAL A 133 0.80 -16.29 16.07
#